data_AF-A0A090FVE8-F1
#
_entry.id   AF-A0A090FVE8-F1
#
_cell.length_a   1.000
_cell.length_b   1.000
_cell.length_c   1.000
_cell.angle_alpha   90.00
_cell.angle_beta   90.00
_cell.angle_gamma   90.00
#
_symmetry.space_group_name_H-M   'P 1'
#
loop_
_entity.id
_entity.type
_entity.pdbx_description
1 polymer ?
#
loop_
_entity_poly.entity_id
_entity_poly.type
_entity_poly.pdbx_seq_one_letter_code
_entity_poly.pdbx_strand_id
1 'polypeptide(L)'
;MIEPFDPAIPSSDYLALARERHRAGTYTLNQELTWMLDDETYDCGLNKEHVAMLIDPLGWSAAVRKEKRRPRVYLHGRVNQKGNAEINFARGDLDVLYVEDFVTSYVNAAQTADSVPWRGIGELMWWKGYDLLVSDVIIRKSPIATALLYAHAVRLNDLGSYLAKHVTLVGATALSFTYQEGQLTSADFVPTMPHDQLQEVIKERRQRKAATLREAVERMARFNPEDPE
;
A
#
# COMPACT_ATOMS: atom_id res chain seq x y z
N MET A 1 21.46 -19.83 10.43
CA MET A 1 21.87 -18.57 9.77
C MET A 1 20.61 -18.01 9.10
N ILE A 2 20.31 -16.72 9.26
CA ILE A 2 19.18 -16.09 8.55
C ILE A 2 19.71 -15.74 7.15
N GLU A 3 19.12 -16.31 6.12
CA GLU A 3 19.46 -15.96 4.74
C GLU A 3 18.97 -14.53 4.44
N PRO A 4 19.75 -13.72 3.70
CA PRO A 4 19.29 -12.41 3.24
C PRO A 4 18.00 -12.50 2.41
N PHE A 5 17.27 -11.39 2.36
CA PHE A 5 16.08 -11.26 1.54
C PHE A 5 16.43 -11.44 0.06
N ASP A 6 15.73 -12.36 -0.60
CA ASP A 6 15.83 -12.56 -2.04
C ASP A 6 14.47 -12.29 -2.69
N PRO A 7 14.32 -11.17 -3.43
CA PRO A 7 13.07 -10.83 -4.08
C PRO A 7 12.71 -11.77 -5.24
N ALA A 8 13.61 -12.65 -5.68
CA ALA A 8 13.32 -13.65 -6.71
C ALA A 8 12.56 -14.86 -6.16
N ILE A 9 12.58 -15.09 -4.84
CA ILE A 9 11.80 -16.15 -4.20
C ILE A 9 10.33 -15.70 -4.12
N PRO A 10 9.37 -16.48 -4.63
CA PRO A 10 7.95 -16.14 -4.56
C PRO A 10 7.45 -15.94 -3.12
N SER A 11 6.49 -15.04 -2.93
CA SER A 11 5.89 -14.81 -1.60
C SER A 11 5.25 -16.08 -1.03
N SER A 12 4.70 -16.95 -1.88
CA SER A 12 4.14 -18.26 -1.52
C SER A 12 5.18 -19.18 -0.89
N ASP A 13 6.42 -19.14 -1.37
CA ASP A 13 7.48 -20.05 -0.96
C ASP A 13 8.04 -19.61 0.39
N TYR A 14 8.18 -18.29 0.60
CA TYR A 14 8.47 -17.74 1.92
C TYR A 14 7.36 -18.04 2.94
N LEU A 15 6.09 -17.96 2.53
CA LEU A 15 4.97 -18.29 3.42
C LEU A 15 4.93 -19.79 3.75
N ALA A 16 5.19 -20.65 2.76
CA ALA A 16 5.31 -22.10 2.96
C ALA A 16 6.46 -22.43 3.93
N LEU A 17 7.61 -21.78 3.77
CA LEU A 17 8.75 -21.91 4.68
C LEU A 17 8.41 -21.46 6.10
N ALA A 18 7.66 -20.36 6.26
CA ALA A 18 7.19 -19.92 7.57
C ALA A 18 6.26 -20.95 8.23
N ARG A 19 5.32 -21.51 7.47
CA ARG A 19 4.38 -22.56 7.92
C ARG A 19 5.11 -23.86 8.28
N GLU A 20 6.08 -24.29 7.48
CA GLU A 20 6.90 -25.48 7.75
C GLU A 20 7.64 -25.32 9.09
N ARG A 21 8.32 -24.19 9.28
CA ARG A 21 9.05 -23.89 10.52
C ARG A 21 8.13 -23.81 11.74
N HIS A 22 6.93 -23.28 11.56
CA HIS A 22 5.92 -23.26 12.61
C HIS A 22 5.46 -24.66 13.01
N ARG A 23 5.16 -25.53 12.04
CA ARG A 23 4.78 -26.93 12.28
C ARG A 23 5.90 -27.75 12.92
N ALA A 24 7.16 -27.43 12.62
CA ALA A 24 8.32 -28.07 13.24
C ALA A 24 8.45 -27.76 14.75
N GLY A 25 7.78 -26.71 15.25
CA GLY A 25 7.72 -26.39 16.68
C GLY A 25 9.03 -25.92 17.30
N THR A 26 10.06 -25.66 16.49
CA THR A 26 11.40 -25.27 16.98
C THR A 26 11.48 -23.80 17.39
N TYR A 27 10.58 -22.97 16.85
CA TYR A 27 10.45 -21.57 17.18
C TYR A 27 8.96 -21.22 17.34
N THR A 28 8.66 -20.29 18.23
CA THR A 28 7.29 -19.85 18.48
C THR A 28 7.14 -18.43 17.97
N LEU A 29 6.24 -18.23 17.01
CA LEU A 29 5.78 -16.90 16.63
C LEU A 29 4.86 -16.36 17.74
N ASN A 30 4.79 -15.03 17.90
CA ASN A 30 3.80 -14.44 18.79
C ASN A 30 2.38 -14.92 18.42
N GLN A 31 1.58 -15.30 19.43
CA GLN A 31 0.23 -15.84 19.26
C GLN A 31 -0.70 -14.91 18.46
N GLU A 32 -0.50 -13.59 18.57
CA GLU A 32 -1.27 -12.59 17.83
C GLU A 32 -0.99 -12.61 16.31
N LEU A 33 0.10 -13.25 15.89
CA LEU A 33 0.52 -13.39 14.49
C LEU A 33 0.32 -14.80 13.93
N THR A 34 0.16 -15.81 14.80
CA THR A 34 0.05 -17.23 14.41
C THR A 34 -1.09 -17.49 13.43
N TRP A 35 -2.20 -16.74 13.52
CA TRP A 35 -3.33 -16.87 12.59
C TRP A 35 -2.92 -16.70 11.11
N MET A 36 -1.87 -15.93 10.82
CA MET A 36 -1.35 -15.76 9.44
C MET A 36 -0.78 -17.06 8.86
N LEU A 37 -0.34 -17.97 9.74
CA LEU A 37 0.23 -19.26 9.37
C LEU A 37 -0.84 -20.35 9.37
N ASP A 38 -1.82 -20.26 10.27
CA ASP A 38 -2.93 -21.22 10.38
C ASP A 38 -3.97 -21.05 9.25
N ASP A 39 -4.16 -19.82 8.77
CA ASP A 39 -5.03 -19.54 7.64
C ASP A 39 -4.31 -19.84 6.31
N GLU A 40 -4.64 -20.98 5.69
CA GLU A 40 -4.09 -21.37 4.39
C GLU A 40 -4.47 -20.38 3.26
N THR A 41 -5.54 -19.62 3.43
CA THR A 41 -5.99 -18.59 2.47
C THR A 41 -5.29 -17.25 2.65
N TYR A 42 -4.47 -17.10 3.71
CA TYR A 42 -3.72 -15.88 3.96
C TYR A 42 -2.79 -15.53 2.80
N ASP A 43 -2.98 -14.34 2.25
CA ASP A 43 -2.25 -13.84 1.08
C ASP A 43 -1.47 -12.56 1.42
N CYS A 44 -0.72 -12.60 2.52
CA CYS A 44 0.10 -11.49 3.02
C CYS A 44 -0.68 -10.16 3.10
N GLY A 45 -1.94 -10.24 3.54
CA GLY A 45 -2.81 -9.09 3.72
C GLY A 45 -3.37 -8.46 2.44
N LEU A 46 -3.14 -9.05 1.25
CA LEU A 46 -3.65 -8.53 -0.02
C LEU A 46 -5.19 -8.56 -0.08
N ASN A 47 -5.81 -7.44 -0.41
CA ASN A 47 -7.23 -7.37 -0.73
C ASN A 47 -7.46 -7.38 -2.24
N LYS A 48 -7.77 -8.57 -2.78
CA LYS A 48 -7.97 -8.78 -4.22
C LYS A 48 -9.15 -7.99 -4.79
N GLU A 49 -10.21 -7.79 -4.00
CA GLU A 49 -11.39 -7.04 -4.43
C GLU A 49 -11.05 -5.56 -4.60
N HIS A 50 -10.34 -4.96 -3.65
CA HIS A 50 -9.91 -3.56 -3.74
C HIS A 50 -8.96 -3.34 -4.91
N VAL A 51 -8.04 -4.28 -5.17
CA VAL A 51 -7.17 -4.25 -6.35
C VAL A 51 -7.98 -4.34 -7.64
N ALA A 52 -8.98 -5.23 -7.71
CA ALA A 52 -9.85 -5.35 -8.87
C ALA A 52 -10.65 -4.06 -9.13
N MET A 53 -11.16 -3.42 -8.08
CA MET A 53 -11.85 -2.13 -8.18
C MET A 53 -10.93 -1.01 -8.71
N LEU A 54 -9.67 -0.97 -8.28
CA LEU A 54 -8.71 0.06 -8.73
C LEU A 54 -8.43 -0.03 -10.24
N ILE A 55 -8.35 -1.25 -10.77
CA ILE A 55 -8.04 -1.49 -12.18
C ILE A 55 -9.30 -1.55 -13.07
N ASP A 56 -10.50 -1.45 -12.49
CA ASP A 56 -11.75 -1.46 -13.23
C ASP A 56 -11.96 -0.10 -13.94
N PRO A 57 -12.07 -0.07 -15.28
CA PRO A 57 -12.36 1.14 -16.03
C PRO A 57 -13.64 1.86 -15.61
N LEU A 58 -14.60 1.19 -14.95
CA LEU A 58 -15.80 1.84 -14.42
C LEU A 58 -15.49 2.83 -13.31
N GLY A 59 -14.41 2.62 -12.55
CA GLY A 59 -13.92 3.55 -11.52
C GLY A 59 -13.14 4.74 -12.08
N TRP A 60 -12.78 4.72 -13.36
CA TRP A 60 -11.95 5.76 -13.99
C TRP A 60 -12.78 6.93 -14.52
N SER A 61 -12.20 8.13 -14.49
CA SER A 61 -12.90 9.32 -14.95
C SER A 61 -13.22 9.26 -16.45
N ALA A 62 -14.25 10.02 -16.87
CA ALA A 62 -14.62 10.09 -18.28
C ALA A 62 -13.47 10.63 -19.16
N ALA A 63 -12.66 11.55 -18.63
CA ALA A 63 -11.50 12.09 -19.32
C ALA A 63 -10.46 11.01 -19.60
N VAL A 64 -10.05 10.24 -18.57
CA VAL A 64 -9.11 9.10 -18.70
C VAL A 64 -9.56 8.13 -19.79
N ARG A 65 -10.84 7.74 -19.76
CA ARG A 65 -11.41 6.79 -20.72
C ARG A 65 -11.45 7.35 -22.14
N LYS A 66 -11.85 8.62 -22.32
CA LYS A 66 -11.87 9.29 -23.63
C LYS A 66 -10.47 9.42 -24.23
N GLU A 67 -9.48 9.75 -23.40
CA GLU A 67 -8.08 9.89 -23.77
C GLU A 67 -7.36 8.54 -23.96
N LYS A 68 -8.03 7.42 -23.67
CA LYS A 68 -7.47 6.05 -23.73
C LYS A 68 -6.17 5.91 -22.93
N ARG A 69 -6.00 6.69 -21.86
CA ARG A 69 -4.88 6.57 -20.94
C ARG A 69 -5.27 5.75 -19.72
N ARG A 70 -4.26 5.37 -18.93
CA ARG A 70 -4.44 4.72 -17.63
C ARG A 70 -4.44 5.77 -16.51
N PRO A 71 -5.19 5.55 -15.42
CA PRO A 71 -5.16 6.45 -14.28
C PRO A 71 -3.78 6.40 -13.61
N ARG A 72 -3.35 7.51 -13.03
CA ARG A 72 -2.11 7.62 -12.29
C ARG A 72 -2.34 7.21 -10.85
N VAL A 73 -1.42 6.40 -10.33
CA VAL A 73 -1.49 5.83 -8.99
C VAL A 73 -0.13 5.93 -8.32
N TYR A 74 -0.13 6.36 -7.06
CA TYR A 74 1.02 6.21 -6.18
C TYR A 74 0.67 5.19 -5.11
N LEU A 75 1.50 4.16 -4.92
CA LEU A 75 1.30 3.13 -3.91
C LEU A 75 2.09 3.48 -2.64
N HIS A 76 1.40 3.86 -1.58
CA HIS A 76 2.02 4.32 -0.34
C HIS A 76 1.92 3.25 0.76
N GLY A 77 3.08 2.84 1.29
CA GLY A 77 3.17 2.02 2.50
C GLY A 77 3.46 2.88 3.72
N ARG A 78 2.74 2.65 4.83
CA ARG A 78 3.00 3.27 6.13
C ARG A 78 2.66 2.33 7.29
N VAL A 79 3.21 2.62 8.46
CA VAL A 79 2.81 1.99 9.72
C VAL A 79 1.91 2.95 10.48
N ASN A 80 0.73 2.49 10.92
CA ASN A 80 -0.18 3.32 11.70
C ASN A 80 0.16 3.31 13.20
N GLN A 81 -0.54 4.13 13.98
CA GLN A 81 -0.33 4.27 15.43
C GLN A 81 -0.55 2.98 16.24
N LYS A 82 -1.22 1.98 15.65
CA LYS A 82 -1.45 0.67 16.26
C LYS A 82 -0.39 -0.37 15.84
N GLY A 83 0.66 0.05 15.13
CA GLY A 83 1.75 -0.81 14.68
C GLY A 83 1.38 -1.77 13.55
N ASN A 84 0.37 -1.44 12.75
CA ASN A 84 -0.01 -2.22 11.57
C ASN A 84 0.48 -1.51 10.31
N ALA A 85 0.88 -2.29 9.30
CA ALA A 85 1.22 -1.73 8.01
C ALA A 85 -0.02 -1.60 7.11
N GLU A 86 -0.15 -0.46 6.48
CA GLU A 86 -1.19 -0.13 5.50
C GLU A 86 -0.53 0.19 4.16
N ILE A 87 -0.96 -0.47 3.10
CA ILE A 87 -0.54 -0.18 1.73
C ILE A 87 -1.74 0.36 0.97
N ASN A 88 -1.70 1.64 0.61
CA ASN A 88 -2.84 2.39 0.10
C ASN A 88 -2.52 3.09 -1.21
N PHE A 89 -3.55 3.39 -2.01
CA PHE A 89 -3.43 4.30 -3.16
C PHE A 89 -4.16 5.64 -2.96
N ALA A 90 -5.13 5.69 -2.04
CA ALA A 90 -6.02 6.85 -1.86
C ALA A 90 -5.81 7.60 -0.54
N ARG A 91 -4.94 7.09 0.33
CA ARG A 91 -4.64 7.65 1.66
C ARG A 91 -3.15 7.51 1.92
N GLY A 92 -2.64 8.34 2.82
CA GLY A 92 -1.23 8.30 3.17
C GLY A 92 -0.68 9.66 3.53
N ASP A 93 0.53 9.67 4.05
CA ASP A 93 1.13 10.88 4.61
C ASP A 93 1.66 11.82 3.50
N LEU A 94 1.80 11.28 2.28
CA LEU A 94 2.25 12.04 1.11
C LEU A 94 1.11 12.79 0.39
N ASP A 95 -0.16 12.50 0.69
CA ASP A 95 -1.37 13.05 0.03
C ASP A 95 -1.32 12.98 -1.52
N VAL A 96 -0.59 11.98 -2.06
CA VAL A 96 -0.44 11.77 -3.51
C VAL A 96 -1.64 10.97 -4.01
N LEU A 97 -2.65 11.70 -4.50
CA LEU A 97 -3.84 11.12 -5.13
C LEU A 97 -4.28 11.95 -6.35
N TYR A 98 -4.31 11.32 -7.52
CA TYR A 98 -4.79 11.92 -8.77
C TYR A 98 -6.31 11.80 -8.88
N VAL A 99 -7.03 12.55 -8.06
CA VAL A 99 -8.50 12.51 -7.96
C VAL A 99 -9.22 12.67 -9.31
N GLU A 100 -8.63 13.44 -10.22
CA GLU A 100 -9.16 13.70 -11.56
C GLU A 100 -9.12 12.48 -12.49
N ASP A 101 -8.33 11.47 -12.15
CA ASP A 101 -8.21 10.23 -12.93
C ASP A 101 -9.32 9.23 -12.59
N PHE A 102 -10.11 9.50 -11.56
CA PHE A 102 -11.14 8.60 -11.04
C PHE A 102 -12.51 9.27 -10.94
N VAL A 103 -13.56 8.46 -10.83
CA VAL A 103 -14.91 8.95 -10.52
C VAL A 103 -14.95 9.45 -9.08
N THR A 104 -15.59 10.61 -8.85
CA THR A 104 -15.63 11.27 -7.54
C THR A 104 -16.20 10.38 -6.43
N SER A 105 -17.25 9.60 -6.71
CA SER A 105 -17.83 8.67 -5.73
C SER A 105 -16.85 7.58 -5.31
N TYR A 106 -16.07 7.05 -6.26
CA TYR A 106 -15.04 6.05 -5.98
C TYR A 106 -13.90 6.64 -5.13
N VAL A 107 -13.43 7.85 -5.47
CA VAL A 107 -12.42 8.57 -4.69
C VAL A 107 -12.89 8.78 -3.25
N ASN A 108 -14.12 9.27 -3.07
CA ASN A 108 -14.67 9.52 -1.75
C ASN A 108 -14.72 8.24 -0.91
N ALA A 109 -15.21 7.14 -1.49
CA ALA A 109 -15.23 5.85 -0.81
C ALA A 109 -13.80 5.34 -0.48
N ALA A 110 -12.85 5.48 -1.40
CA ALA A 110 -11.45 5.08 -1.19
C ALA A 110 -10.74 5.88 -0.09
N GLN A 111 -11.17 7.12 0.15
CA GLN A 111 -10.63 7.98 1.20
C GLN A 111 -11.32 7.80 2.56
N THR A 112 -12.50 7.19 2.61
CA THR A 112 -13.20 6.90 3.88
C THR A 112 -12.57 5.70 4.59
N ALA A 113 -12.52 5.76 5.93
CA ALA A 113 -12.02 4.66 6.74
C ALA A 113 -13.02 3.49 6.84
N ASP A 114 -14.29 3.73 6.48
CA ASP A 114 -15.43 2.86 6.84
C ASP A 114 -16.27 2.43 5.63
N SER A 115 -15.73 2.43 4.41
CA SER A 115 -16.49 2.06 3.20
C SER A 115 -16.94 0.58 3.17
N VAL A 116 -16.29 -0.28 3.95
CA VAL A 116 -16.59 -1.71 4.17
C VAL A 116 -16.27 -1.99 5.65
N PRO A 117 -16.89 -2.96 6.36
CA PRO A 117 -16.63 -3.16 7.79
C PRO A 117 -15.13 -3.21 8.08
N TRP A 118 -14.65 -2.14 8.72
CA TRP A 118 -13.33 -1.92 9.28
C TRP A 118 -12.17 -1.55 8.33
N ARG A 119 -12.38 -1.38 7.01
CA ARG A 119 -11.32 -0.97 6.05
C ARG A 119 -11.84 -0.11 4.89
N GLY A 120 -11.00 0.80 4.42
CA GLY A 120 -11.28 1.64 3.25
C GLY A 120 -10.98 0.91 1.93
N ILE A 121 -11.78 1.09 0.88
CA ILE A 121 -11.50 0.50 -0.46
C ILE A 121 -10.20 1.05 -1.10
N GLY A 122 -9.62 2.10 -0.50
CA GLY A 122 -8.32 2.66 -0.84
C GLY A 122 -7.11 1.83 -0.38
N GLU A 123 -7.34 0.89 0.54
CA GLU A 123 -6.31 0.02 1.14
C GLU A 123 -6.19 -1.27 0.33
N LEU A 124 -5.03 -1.51 -0.27
CA LEU A 124 -4.78 -2.67 -1.11
C LEU A 124 -4.13 -3.82 -0.35
N MET A 125 -3.36 -3.52 0.70
CA MET A 125 -2.85 -4.53 1.63
C MET A 125 -2.86 -4.04 3.07
N TRP A 126 -3.04 -4.97 4.00
CA TRP A 126 -3.03 -4.71 5.43
C TRP A 126 -2.29 -5.79 6.22
N TRP A 127 -1.26 -5.41 6.96
CA TRP A 127 -0.46 -6.33 7.76
C TRP A 127 -0.68 -6.03 9.24
N LYS A 128 -1.58 -6.82 9.85
CA LYS A 128 -1.90 -6.69 11.27
C LYS A 128 -0.68 -7.05 12.13
N GLY A 129 -0.32 -6.20 13.08
CA GLY A 129 0.81 -6.45 14.00
C GLY A 129 2.18 -6.41 13.31
N TYR A 130 2.35 -5.56 12.31
CA TYR A 130 3.62 -5.38 11.60
C TYR A 130 4.79 -5.06 12.54
N ASP A 131 4.64 -4.13 13.49
CA ASP A 131 5.72 -3.78 14.42
C ASP A 131 6.11 -4.96 15.32
N LEU A 132 5.11 -5.76 15.71
CA LEU A 132 5.33 -6.98 16.47
C LEU A 132 6.08 -8.01 15.64
N LEU A 133 5.73 -8.17 14.36
CA LEU A 133 6.44 -9.03 13.42
C LEU A 133 7.91 -8.58 13.28
N VAL A 134 8.16 -7.30 13.04
CA VAL A 134 9.51 -6.73 12.92
C VAL A 134 10.29 -6.90 14.23
N SER A 135 9.66 -6.72 15.38
CA SER A 135 10.26 -6.97 16.69
C SER A 135 10.67 -8.44 16.87
N ASP A 136 9.83 -9.39 16.49
CA ASP A 136 10.15 -10.83 16.51
C ASP A 136 11.32 -11.17 15.57
N VAL A 137 11.44 -10.47 14.43
CA VAL A 137 12.59 -10.59 13.52
C VAL A 137 13.87 -10.02 14.13
N ILE A 138 13.85 -8.79 14.64
CA ILE A 138 15.05 -8.06 15.04
C ILE A 138 15.51 -8.47 16.43
N ILE A 139 14.61 -8.58 17.40
CA ILE A 139 14.94 -8.84 18.81
C ILE A 139 15.07 -10.34 19.06
N ARG A 140 14.06 -11.12 18.62
CA ARG A 140 14.01 -12.56 18.88
C ARG A 140 14.73 -13.40 17.83
N LYS A 141 15.17 -12.78 16.73
CA LYS A 141 15.81 -13.46 15.59
C LYS A 141 14.99 -14.65 15.09
N SER A 142 13.66 -14.51 15.11
CA SER A 142 12.74 -15.61 14.80
C SER A 142 12.76 -15.93 13.30
N PRO A 143 13.18 -17.14 12.89
CA PRO A 143 13.23 -17.52 11.49
C PRO A 143 11.84 -17.68 10.86
N ILE A 144 10.79 -17.89 11.68
CA ILE A 144 9.39 -17.89 11.22
C ILE A 144 8.98 -16.46 10.87
N ALA A 145 9.21 -15.52 11.79
CA ALA A 145 8.88 -14.11 11.59
C ALA A 145 9.65 -13.54 10.39
N THR A 146 10.91 -13.91 10.21
CA THR A 146 11.71 -13.43 9.07
C THR A 146 11.14 -13.91 7.74
N ALA A 147 10.82 -15.21 7.63
CA ALA A 147 10.22 -15.75 6.41
C ALA A 147 8.86 -15.09 6.13
N LEU A 148 8.04 -14.89 7.15
CA LEU A 148 6.76 -14.20 7.02
C LEU A 148 6.92 -12.74 6.59
N LEU A 149 7.90 -12.01 7.14
CA LEU A 149 8.21 -10.63 6.75
C LEU A 149 8.70 -10.54 5.29
N TYR A 150 9.52 -11.50 4.85
CA TYR A 150 9.96 -11.59 3.46
C TYR A 150 8.79 -11.92 2.52
N ALA A 151 7.87 -12.80 2.91
CA ALA A 151 6.65 -13.05 2.14
C ALA A 151 5.84 -11.77 1.92
N HIS A 152 5.67 -10.93 2.95
CA HIS A 152 5.01 -9.63 2.83
C HIS A 152 5.74 -8.69 1.86
N ALA A 153 7.07 -8.60 1.95
CA ALA A 153 7.88 -7.74 1.09
C ALA A 153 7.78 -8.14 -0.39
N VAL A 154 7.91 -9.44 -0.70
CA VAL A 154 7.73 -9.93 -2.08
C VAL A 154 6.30 -9.66 -2.55
N ARG A 155 5.29 -9.90 -1.70
CA ARG A 155 3.89 -9.67 -2.10
C ARG A 155 3.60 -8.20 -2.42
N LEU A 156 4.23 -7.27 -1.72
CA LEU A 156 4.16 -5.84 -2.03
C LEU A 156 4.79 -5.52 -3.39
N ASN A 157 5.96 -6.11 -3.68
CA ASN A 157 6.63 -5.96 -4.99
C ASN A 157 5.77 -6.54 -6.13
N ASP A 158 5.14 -7.68 -5.91
CA ASP A 158 4.21 -8.31 -6.84
C ASP A 158 2.99 -7.42 -7.10
N LEU A 159 2.41 -6.83 -6.05
CA LEU A 159 1.30 -5.89 -6.20
C LEU A 159 1.72 -4.68 -7.04
N GLY A 160 2.87 -4.07 -6.75
CA GLY A 160 3.39 -2.95 -7.55
C GLY A 160 3.58 -3.34 -9.03
N SER A 161 4.19 -4.49 -9.28
CA SER A 161 4.43 -5.03 -10.63
C SER A 161 3.14 -5.35 -11.36
N TYR A 162 2.13 -5.86 -10.65
CA TYR A 162 0.80 -6.12 -11.19
C TYR A 162 0.11 -4.80 -11.56
N LEU A 163 0.07 -3.83 -10.65
CA LEU A 163 -0.56 -2.54 -10.88
C LEU A 163 0.09 -1.79 -12.06
N ALA A 164 1.42 -1.83 -12.21
CA ALA A 164 2.10 -1.20 -13.33
C ALA A 164 1.63 -1.69 -14.73
N LYS A 165 1.05 -2.89 -14.81
CA LYS A 165 0.47 -3.43 -16.06
C LYS A 165 -0.92 -2.87 -16.37
N HIS A 166 -1.61 -2.32 -15.37
CA HIS A 166 -3.03 -1.92 -15.46
C HIS A 166 -3.26 -0.42 -15.26
N VAL A 167 -2.44 0.22 -14.43
CA VAL A 167 -2.47 1.67 -14.13
C VAL A 167 -1.12 2.31 -14.45
N THR A 168 -1.07 3.63 -14.50
CA THR A 168 0.19 4.38 -14.57
C THR A 168 0.73 4.52 -13.15
N LEU A 169 1.57 3.58 -12.71
CA LEU A 169 2.19 3.64 -11.39
C LEU A 169 3.29 4.71 -11.38
N VAL A 170 2.99 5.89 -10.81
CA VAL A 170 3.93 7.02 -10.77
C VAL A 170 5.00 6.87 -9.69
N GLY A 171 4.77 5.99 -8.72
CA GLY A 171 5.67 5.71 -7.62
C GLY A 171 5.06 4.65 -6.71
N ALA A 172 5.91 3.98 -5.95
CA ALA A 172 5.49 2.98 -4.98
C ALA A 172 6.41 3.04 -3.75
N THR A 173 5.98 2.35 -2.70
CA THR A 173 6.80 2.03 -1.55
C THR A 173 7.17 0.55 -1.60
N ALA A 174 8.41 0.22 -1.26
CA ALA A 174 8.87 -1.14 -1.02
C ALA A 174 9.35 -1.29 0.42
N LEU A 175 9.49 -2.54 0.89
CA LEU A 175 10.09 -2.82 2.17
C LEU A 175 11.60 -3.04 2.01
N SER A 176 12.40 -2.19 2.66
CA SER A 176 13.86 -2.25 2.66
C SER A 176 14.39 -2.88 3.94
N PHE A 177 15.42 -3.71 3.81
CA PHE A 177 16.01 -4.45 4.92
C PHE A 177 17.46 -4.02 5.16
N THR A 178 17.78 -3.62 6.39
CA THR A 178 19.15 -3.25 6.79
C THR A 178 19.80 -4.40 7.54
N TYR A 179 21.02 -4.77 7.15
CA TYR A 179 21.77 -5.84 7.79
C TYR A 179 23.05 -5.30 8.45
N GLN A 180 23.33 -5.75 9.66
CA GLN A 180 24.59 -5.52 10.36
C GLN A 180 25.12 -6.87 10.83
N GLU A 181 26.39 -7.18 10.50
CA GLU A 181 27.03 -8.45 10.85
C GLU A 181 26.21 -9.69 10.42
N GLY A 182 25.55 -9.60 9.26
CA GLY A 182 24.68 -10.66 8.73
C GLY A 182 23.34 -10.82 9.46
N GLN A 183 23.01 -9.92 10.38
CA GLN A 183 21.73 -9.91 11.11
C GLN A 183 20.85 -8.78 10.61
N LEU A 184 19.56 -9.06 10.43
CA LEU A 184 18.56 -8.05 10.13
C LEU A 184 18.37 -7.11 11.34
N THR A 185 18.54 -5.80 11.12
CA THR A 185 18.46 -4.75 12.15
C THR A 185 17.36 -3.72 11.91
N SER A 186 16.86 -3.58 10.68
CA SER A 186 15.68 -2.76 10.39
C SER A 186 14.90 -3.28 9.18
N ALA A 187 13.61 -2.97 9.14
CA ALA A 187 12.72 -3.25 8.03
C ALA A 187 11.79 -2.05 7.83
N ASP A 188 12.11 -1.22 6.84
CA ASP A 188 11.54 0.12 6.69
C ASP A 188 10.85 0.28 5.34
N PHE A 189 9.70 0.96 5.34
CA PHE A 189 9.03 1.36 4.11
C PHE A 189 9.79 2.51 3.45
N VAL A 190 10.29 2.28 2.24
CA VAL A 190 11.03 3.28 1.46
C VAL A 190 10.38 3.51 0.10
N PRO A 191 10.33 4.76 -0.39
CA PRO A 191 9.92 5.03 -1.76
C PRO A 191 10.84 4.31 -2.75
N THR A 192 10.27 3.72 -3.80
CA THR A 192 11.03 3.07 -4.88
C THR A 192 11.66 4.09 -5.84
N MET A 193 11.29 5.36 -5.74
CA MET A 193 11.81 6.45 -6.57
C MET A 193 12.75 7.36 -5.78
N PRO A 194 13.70 8.04 -6.44
CA PRO A 194 14.58 9.00 -5.80
C PRO A 194 13.83 10.12 -5.08
N HIS A 195 14.43 10.65 -4.01
CA HIS A 195 13.82 11.70 -3.19
C HIS A 195 13.40 12.93 -4.00
N ASP A 196 14.25 13.40 -4.92
CA ASP A 196 13.96 14.59 -5.73
C ASP A 196 12.71 14.38 -6.61
N GLN A 197 12.59 13.21 -7.23
CA GLN A 197 11.41 12.85 -8.03
C GLN A 197 10.16 12.73 -7.16
N LEU A 198 10.29 12.20 -5.95
CA LEU A 198 9.18 12.14 -5.00
C LEU A 198 8.70 13.56 -4.62
N GLN A 199 9.63 14.49 -4.38
CA GLN A 199 9.28 15.89 -4.09
C GLN A 199 8.59 16.56 -5.27
N GLU A 200 8.98 16.25 -6.50
CA GLU A 200 8.30 16.73 -7.71
C GLU A 200 6.85 16.24 -7.77
N VAL A 201 6.61 14.94 -7.55
CA VAL A 201 5.26 14.36 -7.52
C VAL A 201 4.39 15.03 -6.45
N ILE A 202 4.92 15.20 -5.24
CA ILE A 202 4.22 15.87 -4.14
C ILE A 202 3.92 17.34 -4.49
N LYS A 203 4.89 18.04 -5.08
CA LYS A 203 4.74 19.44 -5.48
C LYS A 203 3.70 19.61 -6.60
N GLU A 204 3.76 18.79 -7.63
CA GLU A 204 2.78 18.76 -8.72
C GLU A 204 1.37 18.58 -8.16
N ARG A 205 1.19 17.61 -7.25
CA ARG A 205 -0.10 17.36 -6.61
C ARG A 205 -0.60 18.58 -5.82
N ARG A 206 0.25 19.21 -5.02
CA ARG A 206 -0.10 20.42 -4.25
C ARG A 206 -0.54 21.56 -5.16
N GLN A 207 0.16 21.77 -6.28
CA GLN A 207 -0.17 22.81 -7.26
C GLN A 207 -1.54 22.55 -7.91
N ARG A 208 -1.82 21.31 -8.33
CA ARG A 208 -3.13 20.93 -8.90
C ARG A 208 -4.28 21.14 -7.91
N LYS A 209 -4.08 20.75 -6.64
CA LYS A 209 -5.06 20.95 -5.57
C LYS A 209 -5.37 22.44 -5.36
N ALA A 210 -4.34 23.29 -5.35
CA ALA A 210 -4.50 24.73 -5.23
C ALA A 210 -5.23 25.37 -6.43
N ALA A 211 -4.93 24.93 -7.66
CA ALA A 211 -5.61 25.38 -8.86
C ALA A 211 -7.11 25.03 -8.83
N THR A 212 -7.44 23.78 -8.49
CA THR A 212 -8.83 23.32 -8.35
C THR A 212 -9.60 24.14 -7.31
N LEU A 213 -8.96 24.43 -6.16
CA LEU A 213 -9.57 25.25 -5.12
C LEU A 213 -9.81 26.68 -5.61
N ARG A 214 -8.85 27.28 -6.32
CA ARG A 214 -9.00 28.61 -6.90
C ARG A 214 -10.16 28.67 -7.89
N GLU A 215 -10.26 27.72 -8.81
CA GLU A 215 -11.36 27.64 -9.77
C GLU A 215 -12.73 27.46 -9.09
N ALA A 216 -12.80 26.69 -8.00
CA ALA A 216 -14.02 26.52 -7.22
C ALA A 216 -14.43 27.84 -6.53
N VAL A 217 -13.47 28.55 -5.92
CA VAL A 217 -13.69 29.86 -5.29
C VAL A 217 -14.13 30.90 -6.32
N GLU A 218 -13.49 30.95 -7.49
CA GLU A 218 -13.89 31.86 -8.58
C GLU A 218 -15.30 31.56 -9.10
N ARG A 219 -15.69 30.29 -9.21
CA ARG A 219 -17.07 29.91 -9.55
C ARG A 219 -18.06 30.37 -8.49
N MET A 220 -17.76 30.18 -7.21
CA MET A 220 -18.62 30.63 -6.13
C MET A 220 -18.73 32.15 -6.08
N ALA A 221 -17.64 32.88 -6.34
CA ALA A 221 -17.66 34.34 -6.39
C ALA A 221 -18.45 34.90 -7.59
N ARG A 222 -18.54 34.13 -8.69
CA ARG A 222 -19.39 34.46 -9.85
C ARG A 222 -20.86 34.06 -9.66
N PHE A 223 -21.15 33.16 -8.72
CA PHE A 223 -22.52 32.87 -8.28
C PHE A 223 -22.98 33.97 -7.31
N ASN A 224 -23.65 34.99 -7.84
CA ASN A 224 -24.35 35.98 -7.02
C ASN A 224 -25.73 35.40 -6.65
N PRO A 225 -26.05 35.14 -5.37
CA PRO A 225 -27.33 34.55 -4.97
C PRO A 225 -28.53 35.51 -5.08
N GLU A 226 -28.33 36.75 -5.53
CA GLU A 226 -29.37 37.78 -5.62
C GLU A 226 -29.97 38.00 -7.03
N ASP A 227 -29.56 37.24 -8.06
CA ASP A 227 -30.22 37.24 -9.38
C ASP A 227 -30.84 35.87 -9.69
N PRO A 228 -32.14 35.65 -9.42
CA PRO A 228 -32.86 34.51 -9.93
C PRO A 228 -33.30 34.79 -11.38
N GLU A 229 -32.84 33.99 -12.33
CA GLU A 229 -33.57 33.79 -13.60
C GLU A 229 -34.89 33.04 -13.35
#